data_AF-S8D3K3-F1
#
_entry.id   AF-S8D3K3-F1
#
_cell.length_a   1.000
_cell.length_b   1.000
_cell.length_c   1.000
_cell.angle_alpha   90.00
_cell.angle_beta   90.00
_cell.angle_gamma   90.00
#
_symmetry.space_group_name_H-M   'P 1'
#
loop_
_entity.id
_entity.type
_entity.pdbx_description
1 polymer ?
#
loop_
_entity_poly.entity_id
_entity_poly.type
_entity_poly.pdbx_seq_one_letter_code
_entity_poly.pdbx_strand_id
1 'polypeptide(L)'
;RLKWSPELHQKFIDAVEQLGGAERATPKSLMKIMGVQGLTLHHLKSHLQAIRLGKSQACNHNKQEEDGKYSEKDENGSHEEDRDETYKSLQIKQALEMQMKVESQLHEQLEAQRQLQLRIEAQGKYLQSLLKKSVETLSQQSSTSIEVDHAKAQLSLLLSF
;
A
#
# COMPACT_ATOMS: atom_id res chain seq x y z
N ARG A 1 -12.10 -18.87 23.43
CA ARG A 1 -11.42 -18.84 22.11
C ARG A 1 -10.09 -18.12 22.30
N LEU A 2 -8.96 -18.76 21.99
CA LEU A 2 -7.63 -18.12 22.08
C LEU A 2 -7.54 -16.96 21.08
N LYS A 3 -6.95 -15.84 21.49
CA LYS A 3 -6.61 -14.72 20.59
C LYS A 3 -5.16 -14.85 20.16
N TRP A 4 -4.94 -14.91 18.84
CA TRP A 4 -3.60 -14.84 18.26
C TRP A 4 -3.19 -13.36 18.20
N SER A 5 -2.39 -12.93 19.18
CA SER A 5 -1.76 -11.60 19.11
C SER A 5 -0.59 -11.62 18.12
N PRO A 6 -0.18 -10.47 17.56
CA PRO A 6 0.97 -10.39 16.67
C PRO A 6 2.25 -10.97 17.28
N GLU A 7 2.48 -10.75 18.59
CA GLU A 7 3.67 -11.27 19.29
C GLU A 7 3.63 -12.80 19.42
N LEU A 8 2.44 -13.36 19.66
CA LEU A 8 2.26 -14.81 19.74
C LEU A 8 2.36 -15.48 18.37
N HIS A 9 1.85 -14.81 17.33
CA HIS A 9 1.96 -15.26 15.95
C HIS A 9 3.41 -15.25 15.47
N GLN A 10 4.18 -14.20 15.77
CA GLN A 10 5.59 -14.14 15.39
C GLN A 10 6.38 -15.31 15.99
N LYS A 11 6.23 -15.57 17.30
CA LYS A 11 6.86 -16.72 17.96
C LYS A 11 6.46 -18.07 17.34
N PHE A 12 5.23 -18.17 16.84
CA PHE A 12 4.76 -19.35 16.14
C PHE A 12 5.48 -19.51 14.78
N ILE A 13 5.60 -18.45 14.00
CA ILE A 13 6.30 -18.47 12.71
C ILE A 13 7.77 -18.82 12.90
N ASP A 14 8.45 -18.21 13.87
CA ASP A 14 9.84 -18.50 14.18
C ASP A 14 10.03 -19.99 14.56
N ALA A 15 9.10 -20.55 15.34
CA ALA A 15 9.13 -21.97 15.71
C ALA A 15 8.84 -22.91 14.52
N VAL A 16 7.98 -22.49 13.58
CA VAL A 16 7.70 -23.23 12.35
C VAL A 16 8.91 -23.21 11.42
N GLU A 17 9.60 -22.08 11.30
CA GLU A 17 10.81 -21.94 10.49
C GLU A 17 11.94 -22.83 11.03
N GLN A 18 12.14 -22.85 12.36
CA GLN A 18 13.09 -23.76 13.02
C GLN A 18 12.80 -25.25 12.75
N LEU A 19 11.53 -25.61 12.54
CA LEU A 19 11.11 -26.98 12.20
C LEU A 19 11.18 -27.29 10.69
N GLY A 20 11.65 -26.35 9.87
CA GLY A 20 11.79 -26.52 8.43
C GLY A 20 10.49 -26.30 7.65
N GLY A 21 9.60 -25.44 8.16
CA GLY A 21 8.40 -25.00 7.47
C GLY A 21 7.10 -25.66 7.95
N ALA A 22 5.96 -25.13 7.50
CA ALA A 22 4.63 -25.52 7.97
C ALA A 22 4.30 -27.00 7.73
N GLU A 23 4.82 -27.60 6.66
CA GLU A 23 4.62 -29.01 6.31
C GLU A 23 5.31 -29.97 7.29
N ARG A 24 6.51 -29.61 7.76
CA ARG A 24 7.33 -30.44 8.65
C ARG A 24 7.06 -30.20 10.13
N ALA A 25 6.54 -29.02 10.47
CA ALA A 25 6.17 -28.71 11.83
C ALA A 25 5.04 -29.62 12.34
N THR A 26 5.11 -30.08 13.60
CA THR A 26 4.01 -30.80 14.24
C THR A 26 3.50 -30.00 15.44
N PRO A 27 2.19 -30.07 15.77
CA PRO A 27 1.64 -29.36 16.93
C PRO A 27 2.35 -29.71 18.25
N LYS A 28 2.83 -30.96 18.39
CA LYS A 28 3.60 -31.41 19.55
C LYS A 28 4.97 -30.72 19.63
N SER A 29 5.70 -30.65 18.51
CA SER A 29 7.00 -29.98 18.45
C SER A 29 6.87 -28.48 18.68
N LEU A 30 5.87 -27.83 18.07
CA LEU A 30 5.59 -26.41 18.25
C LEU A 30 5.25 -26.06 19.71
N MET A 31 4.48 -26.91 20.39
CA MET A 31 4.14 -26.70 21.80
C MET A 31 5.39 -26.71 22.69
N LYS A 32 6.34 -27.60 22.39
CA LYS A 32 7.60 -27.72 23.14
C LYS A 32 8.53 -26.52 22.91
N ILE A 33 8.59 -26.01 21.68
CA ILE A 33 9.44 -24.85 21.33
C ILE A 33 8.86 -23.54 21.87
N MET A 34 7.54 -23.34 21.73
CA MET A 34 6.91 -22.08 22.15
C MET A 34 6.79 -21.96 23.68
N GLY A 35 6.59 -23.06 24.41
CA GLY A 35 6.61 -23.07 25.88
C GLY A 35 5.63 -22.11 26.58
N VAL A 36 4.57 -21.66 25.89
CA VAL A 36 3.62 -20.66 26.39
C VAL A 36 2.57 -21.31 27.29
N GLN A 37 2.46 -20.84 28.53
CA GLN A 37 1.43 -21.31 29.47
C GLN A 37 0.03 -20.93 28.97
N GLY A 38 -0.90 -21.89 28.98
CA GLY A 38 -2.27 -21.71 28.46
C GLY A 38 -2.45 -21.99 26.96
N LEU A 39 -1.38 -22.30 26.22
CA LEU A 39 -1.45 -22.74 24.83
C LEU A 39 -1.64 -24.27 24.78
N THR A 40 -2.70 -24.73 24.10
CA THR A 40 -3.00 -26.16 23.97
C THR A 40 -2.65 -26.67 22.57
N LEU A 41 -2.47 -28.00 22.44
CA LEU A 41 -2.28 -28.64 21.14
C LEU A 41 -3.41 -28.32 20.15
N HIS A 42 -4.64 -28.14 20.63
CA HIS A 42 -5.77 -27.82 19.78
C HIS A 42 -5.56 -26.47 19.07
N HIS A 43 -5.13 -25.44 19.81
CA HIS A 43 -4.86 -24.12 19.23
C HIS A 43 -3.77 -24.19 18.16
N LEU A 44 -2.69 -24.92 18.45
CA LEU A 44 -1.58 -25.12 17.51
C LEU A 44 -2.00 -25.94 16.29
N LYS A 45 -2.79 -27.01 16.47
CA LYS A 45 -3.31 -27.84 15.38
C LYS A 45 -4.19 -27.01 14.45
N SER A 46 -5.17 -26.28 14.98
CA SER A 46 -6.07 -25.45 14.18
C SER A 46 -5.31 -24.34 13.45
N HIS A 47 -4.30 -23.75 14.09
CA HIS A 47 -3.54 -22.63 13.52
C HIS A 47 -2.52 -23.09 12.48
N LEU A 48 -1.82 -24.19 12.75
CA LEU A 48 -0.92 -24.83 11.79
C LEU A 48 -1.69 -25.32 10.57
N GLN A 49 -2.88 -25.88 10.76
CA GLN A 49 -3.78 -26.26 9.67
C GLN A 49 -4.22 -25.04 8.87
N ALA A 50 -4.57 -23.93 9.53
CA ALA A 50 -4.91 -22.68 8.83
C ALA A 50 -3.74 -22.16 7.98
N ILE A 51 -2.51 -22.22 8.50
CA ILE A 51 -1.30 -21.77 7.78
C ILE A 51 -0.96 -22.66 6.59
N ARG A 52 -1.04 -24.00 6.72
CA ARG A 52 -0.86 -24.93 5.60
C ARG A 52 -1.86 -24.70 4.47
N LEU A 53 -3.08 -24.32 4.85
CA LEU A 53 -4.17 -24.02 3.91
C LEU A 53 -4.15 -22.57 3.42
N GLY A 54 -3.09 -21.79 3.70
CA GLY A 54 -2.95 -20.39 3.27
C GLY A 54 -3.97 -19.42 3.90
N LYS A 55 -4.74 -19.86 4.90
CA LYS A 55 -5.71 -19.06 5.63
C LYS A 55 -4.97 -18.26 6.71
N SER A 56 -4.20 -17.27 6.29
CA SER A 56 -3.74 -16.23 7.19
C SER A 56 -4.97 -15.60 7.83
N GLN A 57 -5.19 -15.84 9.13
CA GLN A 57 -6.18 -15.10 9.91
C GLN A 57 -5.68 -13.66 10.06
N ALA A 58 -5.75 -12.90 8.96
CA ALA A 58 -5.96 -11.47 9.05
C ALA A 58 -7.31 -11.30 9.74
N CYS A 59 -7.24 -10.77 10.95
CA CYS A 59 -8.37 -10.31 11.73
C CYS A 59 -9.38 -9.55 10.86
N ASN A 60 -10.58 -10.13 10.68
CA ASN A 60 -11.79 -9.39 10.32
C ASN A 60 -12.95 -10.00 11.12
N HIS A 61 -13.00 -9.68 12.41
CA HIS A 61 -14.28 -9.57 13.09
C HIS A 61 -14.91 -8.26 12.64
N ASN A 62 -15.83 -8.33 11.68
CA ASN A 62 -17.04 -7.52 11.62
C ASN A 62 -17.82 -7.84 10.35
N LYS A 63 -18.92 -8.58 10.52
CA LYS A 63 -20.28 -8.24 10.07
C LYS A 63 -21.22 -9.41 10.41
N GLN A 64 -21.94 -9.24 11.52
CA GLN A 64 -23.39 -9.50 11.62
C GLN A 64 -24.08 -8.81 10.43
N GLU A 65 -25.22 -9.20 9.86
CA GLU A 65 -26.29 -10.18 10.10
C GLU A 65 -27.15 -10.16 8.79
N GLU A 66 -28.18 -11.01 8.71
CA GLU A 66 -29.17 -11.21 7.61
C GLU A 66 -28.70 -12.08 6.44
N ASP A 67 -29.42 -13.10 5.95
CA ASP A 67 -30.77 -13.64 6.14
C ASP A 67 -30.80 -15.02 5.41
N GLY A 68 -31.72 -15.94 5.78
CA GLY A 68 -32.15 -16.99 4.84
C GLY A 68 -31.96 -18.47 5.22
N LYS A 69 -32.89 -18.96 6.04
CA LYS A 69 -33.72 -20.16 5.81
C LYS A 69 -33.13 -21.58 5.91
N TYR A 70 -33.61 -22.25 6.95
CA TYR A 70 -33.53 -23.68 7.25
C TYR A 70 -34.39 -24.53 6.29
N SER A 71 -33.82 -25.63 5.78
CA SER A 71 -34.58 -26.82 5.38
C SER A 71 -33.67 -28.04 5.51
N GLU A 72 -34.01 -28.91 6.47
CA GLU A 72 -33.60 -30.31 6.51
C GLU A 72 -34.13 -31.05 5.28
N LYS A 73 -33.27 -31.84 4.62
CA LYS A 73 -33.60 -33.15 4.05
C LYS A 73 -32.37 -34.05 4.04
N ASP A 74 -32.65 -35.31 4.30
CA ASP A 74 -31.77 -36.39 4.73
C ASP A 74 -30.88 -37.03 3.65
N GLU A 75 -29.85 -37.70 4.17
CA GLU A 75 -29.19 -38.95 3.74
C GLU A 75 -28.37 -39.07 2.43
N ASN A 76 -27.06 -39.25 2.67
CA ASN A 76 -26.16 -40.31 2.18
C ASN A 76 -25.79 -40.38 0.68
N GLY A 77 -24.49 -40.17 0.38
CA GLY A 77 -23.86 -40.64 -0.85
C GLY A 77 -22.74 -39.74 -1.41
N SER A 78 -21.49 -40.05 -1.07
CA SER A 78 -20.25 -39.79 -1.84
C SER A 78 -20.13 -38.46 -2.60
N HIS A 79 -19.70 -37.39 -1.93
CA HIS A 79 -19.08 -36.21 -2.58
C HIS A 79 -18.04 -35.57 -1.65
N GLU A 80 -16.95 -36.28 -1.39
CA GLU A 80 -15.79 -35.68 -0.70
C GLU A 80 -14.82 -34.96 -1.66
N GLU A 81 -14.90 -35.23 -2.98
CA GLU A 81 -14.00 -34.65 -3.99
C GLU A 81 -14.49 -33.30 -4.55
N ASP A 82 -15.81 -33.06 -4.65
CA ASP A 82 -16.38 -31.84 -5.26
C ASP A 82 -16.34 -30.61 -4.32
N ARG A 83 -16.25 -30.86 -3.01
CA ARG A 83 -16.15 -29.82 -1.99
C ARG A 83 -14.77 -29.15 -2.02
N ASP A 84 -13.71 -29.89 -2.31
CA ASP A 84 -12.33 -29.40 -2.38
C ASP A 84 -12.13 -28.44 -3.58
N GLU A 85 -12.71 -28.76 -4.73
CA GLU A 85 -12.68 -27.93 -5.94
C GLU A 85 -13.37 -26.58 -5.71
N THR A 86 -14.53 -26.60 -5.03
CA THR A 86 -15.28 -25.39 -4.67
C THR A 86 -14.48 -24.48 -3.74
N TYR A 87 -13.75 -25.04 -2.77
CA TYR A 87 -12.90 -24.25 -1.87
C TYR A 87 -11.65 -23.67 -2.56
N LYS A 88 -11.06 -24.38 -3.52
CA LYS A 88 -9.94 -23.86 -4.33
C LYS A 88 -10.40 -22.75 -5.27
N SER A 89 -11.54 -22.93 -5.93
CA SER A 89 -12.16 -21.91 -6.79
C SER A 89 -12.45 -20.62 -6.03
N LEU A 90 -12.99 -20.72 -4.81
CA LEU A 90 -13.21 -19.56 -3.94
C LEU A 90 -11.90 -18.85 -3.55
N GLN A 91 -10.83 -19.61 -3.26
CA GLN A 91 -9.52 -19.05 -2.96
C GLN A 91 -8.89 -18.36 -4.17
N ILE A 92 -9.01 -18.93 -5.37
CA ILE A 92 -8.54 -18.32 -6.62
C ILE A 92 -9.29 -17.02 -6.87
N LYS A 93 -10.62 -17.01 -6.71
CA LYS A 93 -11.43 -15.79 -6.85
C LYS A 93 -10.98 -14.71 -5.86
N GLN A 94 -10.77 -15.08 -4.60
CA GLN A 94 -10.29 -14.15 -3.58
C GLN A 94 -8.89 -13.62 -3.90
N ALA A 95 -7.98 -14.48 -4.37
CA ALA A 95 -6.64 -14.08 -4.79
C ALA A 95 -6.67 -13.11 -5.99
N LEU A 96 -7.53 -13.36 -6.98
CA LEU A 96 -7.72 -12.46 -8.12
C LEU A 96 -8.33 -11.12 -7.70
N GLU A 97 -9.30 -11.12 -6.80
CA GLU A 97 -9.86 -9.88 -6.23
C GLU A 97 -8.80 -9.06 -5.47
N MET A 98 -7.92 -9.73 -4.72
CA MET A 98 -6.80 -9.07 -4.06
C MET A 98 -5.80 -8.51 -5.08
N GLN A 99 -5.48 -9.27 -6.14
CA GLN A 99 -4.60 -8.81 -7.21
C GLN A 99 -5.17 -7.56 -7.88
N MET A 100 -6.46 -7.56 -8.25
CA MET A 100 -7.10 -6.40 -8.87
C MET A 100 -7.06 -5.16 -7.97
N LYS A 101 -7.22 -5.31 -6.66
CA LYS A 101 -7.10 -4.19 -5.71
C LYS A 101 -5.69 -3.61 -5.69
N VAL A 102 -4.67 -4.47 -5.65
CA VAL A 102 -3.27 -4.04 -5.66
C VAL A 102 -2.93 -3.32 -6.97
N GLU A 103 -3.31 -3.89 -8.11
CA GLU A 103 -3.12 -3.27 -9.43
C GLU A 103 -3.83 -1.91 -9.53
N SER A 104 -5.07 -1.82 -9.05
CA SER A 104 -5.82 -0.56 -9.04
C SER A 104 -5.16 0.50 -8.16
N GLN A 105 -4.67 0.13 -6.98
CA GLN A 105 -3.98 1.03 -6.07
C GLN A 105 -2.64 1.51 -6.65
N LEU A 106 -1.89 0.61 -7.29
CA LEU A 106 -0.64 0.94 -7.96
C LEU A 106 -0.89 1.91 -9.11
N HIS A 107 -1.93 1.66 -9.92
CA HIS A 107 -2.29 2.53 -11.02
C HIS A 107 -2.63 3.95 -10.53
N GLU A 108 -3.43 4.07 -9.47
CA GLU A 108 -3.78 5.34 -8.86
C GLU A 108 -2.53 6.09 -8.33
N GLN A 109 -1.59 5.38 -7.69
CA GLN A 109 -0.33 5.97 -7.26
C GLN A 109 0.51 6.49 -8.43
N LEU A 110 0.62 5.71 -9.51
CA LEU A 110 1.38 6.13 -10.70
C LEU A 110 0.74 7.36 -11.36
N GLU A 111 -0.58 7.43 -11.41
CA GLU A 111 -1.29 8.59 -11.94
C GLU A 111 -1.09 9.83 -11.06
N ALA A 112 -1.16 9.68 -9.73
CA ALA A 112 -0.84 10.74 -8.79
C ALA A 112 0.61 11.26 -8.96
N GLN A 113 1.57 10.36 -9.16
CA GLN A 113 2.96 10.71 -9.42
C GLN A 113 3.11 11.48 -10.75
N ARG A 114 2.41 11.04 -11.81
CA ARG A 114 2.40 11.73 -13.10
C ARG A 114 1.83 13.16 -12.99
N GLN A 115 0.75 13.33 -12.23
CA GLN A 115 0.15 14.65 -12.00
C GLN A 115 1.07 15.57 -11.18
N LEU A 116 1.81 15.02 -10.23
CA LEU A 116 2.81 15.78 -9.49
C LEU A 116 3.94 16.26 -10.40
N GLN A 117 4.45 15.38 -11.27
CA GLN A 117 5.48 15.72 -12.26
C GLN A 117 5.04 16.88 -13.16
N LEU A 118 3.82 16.83 -13.70
CA LEU A 118 3.25 17.90 -14.53
C LEU A 118 3.17 19.24 -13.78
N ARG A 119 2.82 19.22 -12.50
CA ARG A 119 2.79 20.42 -11.65
C ARG A 119 4.18 21.00 -11.43
N ILE A 120 5.17 20.16 -11.16
CA ILE A 120 6.57 20.59 -11.00
C ILE A 120 7.08 21.23 -12.30
N GLU A 121 6.80 20.61 -13.45
CA GLU A 121 7.19 21.17 -14.75
C GLU A 121 6.52 22.51 -15.05
N ALA A 122 5.23 22.64 -14.74
CA ALA A 122 4.50 23.89 -14.91
C ALA A 122 5.07 25.00 -14.02
N GLN A 123 5.36 24.69 -12.75
CA GLN A 123 6.01 25.62 -11.82
C GLN A 123 7.41 26.03 -12.30
N GLY A 124 8.19 25.09 -12.83
CA GLY A 124 9.51 25.37 -13.41
C GLY A 124 9.44 26.33 -14.59
N LYS A 125 8.51 26.09 -15.53
CA LYS A 125 8.26 27.00 -16.68
C LYS A 125 7.78 28.37 -16.22
N TYR A 126 6.91 28.43 -15.21
CA TYR A 126 6.44 29.69 -14.65
C TYR A 126 7.60 30.50 -14.07
N LEU A 127 8.45 29.88 -13.24
CA LEU A 127 9.61 30.56 -12.65
C LEU A 127 10.59 31.06 -13.73
N GLN A 128 10.85 30.26 -14.77
CA GLN A 128 11.67 30.69 -15.90
C GLN A 128 11.09 31.92 -16.61
N SER A 129 9.77 31.97 -16.83
CA SER A 129 9.13 33.13 -17.46
C SER A 129 9.17 34.38 -16.58
N LEU A 130 9.02 34.22 -15.26
CA LEU A 130 9.16 35.31 -14.29
C LEU A 130 10.59 35.88 -14.29
N LEU A 131 11.60 35.00 -14.24
CA LEU A 131 13.01 35.40 -14.29
C LEU A 131 13.34 36.13 -15.59
N LYS A 132 12.93 35.57 -16.73
CA LYS A 132 13.12 36.22 -18.04
C LYS A 132 12.51 37.62 -18.08
N LYS A 133 11.27 37.76 -17.63
CA LYS A 133 10.58 39.06 -17.59
C LYS A 133 11.27 40.07 -16.66
N SER A 134 11.79 39.61 -15.52
CA SER A 134 12.54 40.46 -14.59
C SER A 134 13.84 40.98 -15.23
N VAL A 135 14.57 40.14 -15.95
CA VAL A 135 15.79 40.51 -16.67
C VAL A 135 15.49 41.50 -17.80
N GLU A 136 14.44 41.25 -18.58
CA GLU A 136 14.00 42.17 -19.64
C GLU A 136 13.62 43.55 -19.07
N THR A 137 12.94 43.57 -17.92
CA THR A 137 12.55 44.82 -17.24
C THR A 137 13.78 45.58 -16.75
N LEU A 138 14.76 44.90 -16.15
CA LEU A 138 16.02 45.51 -15.71
C LEU A 138 16.82 46.07 -16.90
N SER A 139 16.86 45.34 -18.01
CA SER A 139 17.51 45.81 -19.24
C SER A 139 16.84 47.07 -19.79
N GLN A 140 15.51 47.14 -19.78
CA GLN A 140 14.77 48.33 -20.21
C GLN A 140 15.01 49.52 -19.27
N GLN A 141 15.04 49.29 -17.95
CA GLN A 141 15.37 50.32 -16.97
C GLN A 141 16.80 50.86 -17.11
N SER A 142 17.77 50.00 -17.42
CA SER A 142 19.15 50.46 -17.65
C SER A 142 19.28 51.32 -18.89
N SER A 143 18.58 50.98 -19.99
CA SER A 143 18.61 51.77 -21.22
C SER A 143 18.01 53.15 -21.02
N THR A 144 16.85 53.24 -20.35
CA THR A 144 16.21 54.54 -20.07
C THR A 144 17.05 55.38 -19.10
N SER A 145 17.72 54.78 -18.12
CA SER A 145 18.63 55.49 -17.22
C SER A 145 19.79 56.14 -17.99
N ILE A 146 20.42 55.40 -18.90
CA ILE A 146 21.54 55.91 -19.72
C ILE A 146 21.07 57.08 -20.62
N GLU A 147 19.90 56.96 -21.23
CA GLU A 147 19.33 58.05 -22.05
C GLU A 147 19.04 59.31 -21.22
N VAL A 148 18.51 59.15 -20.00
CA VAL A 148 18.24 60.27 -19.08
C VAL A 148 19.54 60.94 -18.63
N ASP A 149 20.57 60.16 -18.30
CA ASP A 149 21.86 60.69 -17.86
C ASP A 149 22.56 61.44 -19.00
N HIS A 150 22.46 60.92 -20.23
CA HIS A 150 22.96 61.60 -21.42
C HIS A 150 22.23 62.93 -21.69
N ALA A 151 20.90 62.96 -21.58
CA ALA A 151 20.12 64.19 -21.74
C ALA A 151 20.47 65.24 -20.65
N LYS A 152 20.65 64.81 -19.40
CA LYS A 152 21.11 65.69 -18.31
C LYS A 152 22.49 66.29 -18.58
N ALA A 153 23.42 65.50 -19.11
CA ALA A 153 24.75 65.96 -19.46
C ALA A 153 24.70 67.03 -20.58
N GLN A 154 23.86 66.83 -21.59
CA GLN A 154 23.66 67.83 -22.65
C GLN A 154 23.06 69.13 -22.11
N LEU A 155 22.07 69.05 -21.22
CA LEU A 155 21.48 70.23 -20.60
C LEU A 155 22.48 70.98 -19.70
N SER A 156 23.32 70.27 -18.94
CA SER A 156 24.40 70.89 -18.16
C SER A 156 25.39 71.64 -19.05
N LEU A 157 25.72 71.08 -20.22
CA LEU A 157 26.61 71.75 -21.17
C LEU A 157 25.99 73.05 -21.69
N LEU A 158 24.70 73.03 -22.05
CA LEU A 158 23.97 74.21 -22.54
C LEU A 158 23.83 75.32 -21.48
N LEU A 159 23.71 74.97 -20.19
CA LEU A 159 23.63 75.92 -19.09
C LEU A 159 24.99 76.52 -18.68
N SER A 160 26.10 75.96 -19.19
CA SER A 160 27.46 76.43 -18.88
C SER A 160 28.00 77.50 -19.83
N PHE A 161 27.20 77.91 -20.83
CA PHE A 161 27.43 79.05 -21.73
C PHE A 161 26.52 80.22 -21.36
#